data_AF-U5SDA1-F1
#
_entry.id   AF-U5SDA1-F1
#
_cell.length_a   1.000
_cell.length_b   1.000
_cell.length_c   1.000
_cell.angle_alpha   90.00
_cell.angle_beta   90.00
_cell.angle_gamma   90.00
#
_symmetry.space_group_name_H-M   'P 1'
#
loop_
_entity.id
_entity.type
_entity.pdbx_description
1 polymer ?
#
loop_
_entity_poly.entity_id
_entity_poly.type
_entity_poly.pdbx_seq_one_letter_code
_entity_poly.pdbx_strand_id
1 'polypeptide(L)' 'MKNYKKILGYVLILVAVLLLVRLPNMVYPMPDEDGMDINLYILEAVLNISRYVVLSIFSFVLGIKLAFKN' A
#
# COMPACT_ATOMS: atom_id res chain seq x y z
N MET A 1 25.13 11.15 5.71
CA MET A 1 24.03 11.29 4.73
C MET A 1 23.37 12.68 4.86
N LYS A 2 23.06 13.39 3.76
CA LYS A 2 22.43 14.74 3.82
C LYS A 2 21.03 14.66 4.46
N ASN A 3 20.67 15.62 5.31
CA ASN A 3 19.43 15.61 6.11
C ASN A 3 18.15 15.33 5.30
N TYR A 4 18.08 15.81 4.05
CA TYR A 4 16.94 15.55 3.17
C TYR A 4 16.69 14.06 2.86
N LYS A 5 17.74 13.23 2.81
CA LYS A 5 17.59 11.78 2.54
C LYS A 5 16.96 11.06 3.73
N LYS A 6 17.33 11.46 4.95
CA LYS A 6 16.71 10.92 6.17
C LYS A 6 15.24 11.31 6.26
N ILE A 7 14.92 12.58 5.99
CA ILE A 7 13.53 13.06 5.95
C ILE A 7 12.72 12.27 4.92
N LEU A 8 13.25 12.09 3.71
CA LEU A 8 12.62 11.28 2.66
C LEU A 8 12.39 9.83 3.13
N GLY A 9 13.37 9.25 3.83
CA GLY A 9 13.24 7.91 4.42
C GLY A 9 12.06 7.79 5.39
N TYR A 10 11.92 8.74 6.32
CA TYR A 10 10.79 8.79 7.25
C TYR A 10 9.46 9.00 6.54
N VAL A 11 9.41 9.85 5.51
CA VAL A 11 8.20 10.05 4.70
C VAL A 11 7.78 8.75 4.02
N LEU A 12 8.71 8.00 3.44
CA LEU A 12 8.40 6.71 2.80
C LEU A 12 7.88 5.66 3.81
N ILE A 13 8.43 5.63 5.02
CA ILE A 13 7.92 4.77 6.10
C ILE A 13 6.50 5.18 6.48
N LEU A 14 6.25 6.48 6.64
CA LEU A 14 4.91 7.00 6.94
C LEU A 14 3.90 6.60 5.85
N VAL A 15 4.26 6.76 4.58
CA VAL A 15 3.44 6.35 3.43
C VAL A 15 3.13 4.86 3.47
N ALA A 16 4.13 4.01 3.76
CA ALA A 16 3.93 2.57 3.87
C ALA A 16 2.88 2.21 4.93
N VAL A 17 2.94 2.85 6.10
CA VAL A 17 1.96 2.66 7.18
C VAL A 17 0.58 3.14 6.76
N LEU A 18 0.49 4.33 6.15
CA LEU A 18 -0.80 4.89 5.71
C LEU A 18 -1.49 4.01 4.65
N LEU A 19 -0.73 3.41 3.73
CA LEU A 19 -1.27 2.48 2.74
C LEU A 19 -1.92 1.25 3.39
N LEU A 20 -1.31 0.70 4.43
CA LEU A 20 -1.85 -0.47 5.14
C LEU A 20 -3.05 -0.10 6.04
N VAL A 21 -2.98 1.03 6.73
CA VAL A 21 -4.08 1.48 7.61
C VAL A 21 -5.32 1.85 6.81
N ARG A 22 -5.17 2.37 5.58
CA ARG A 22 -6.30 2.71 4.71
C ARG A 22 -6.86 1.53 3.91
N LEU A 23 -6.20 0.37 3.94
CA LEU A 23 -6.58 -0.82 3.19
C LEU A 23 -8.06 -1.27 3.45
N PRO A 24 -8.59 -1.23 4.69
CA PRO A 24 -9.99 -1.57 4.95
C PRO A 24 -11.00 -0.55 4.43
N ASN A 25 -10.57 0.70 4.19
CA ASN A 25 -11.43 1.78 3.70
C ASN A 25 -11.40 1.91 2.17
N MET A 26 -10.82 0.95 1.48
CA MET A 26 -10.76 0.96 0.02
C MET A 26 -12.11 0.56 -0.56
N VAL A 27 -12.45 1.18 -1.69
CA VAL A 27 -13.67 0.87 -2.43
C VAL A 27 -13.54 -0.57 -2.93
N TYR A 28 -14.34 -1.45 -2.33
CA TYR A 28 -14.53 -2.81 -2.82
C TYR A 28 -15.50 -2.77 -3.99
N PRO A 29 -15.36 -3.70 -4.97
CA PRO A 29 -16.29 -3.78 -6.08
C PRO A 29 -17.73 -3.97 -5.54
N MET A 30 -18.65 -3.07 -5.85
CA MET A 30 -20.04 -3.17 -5.40
C MET A 30 -20.84 -3.99 -6.41
N PRO A 31 -21.70 -4.94 -5.96
CA PRO A 31 -22.52 -5.71 -6.89
C PRO A 31 -23.49 -4.79 -7.64
N ASP A 32 -23.42 -4.82 -8.97
CA ASP A 32 -24.38 -4.16 -9.86
C ASP A 32 -25.73 -4.90 -9.88
N GLU A 33 -26.75 -4.32 -10.52
CA GLU A 33 -28.14 -4.84 -10.55
C GLU A 33 -28.26 -6.28 -11.11
N ASP A 34 -27.31 -6.74 -11.93
CA ASP A 34 -27.24 -8.11 -12.47
C ASP A 34 -26.54 -9.11 -11.52
N GLY A 35 -26.08 -8.64 -10.35
CA GLY A 35 -25.24 -9.41 -9.44
C GLY A 35 -23.78 -9.46 -9.89
N MET A 36 -22.85 -9.60 -8.94
CA MET A 36 -21.42 -9.76 -9.25
C MET A 36 -21.01 -11.22 -9.18
N ASP A 37 -20.27 -11.70 -10.17
CA ASP A 37 -19.57 -12.98 -10.09
C ASP A 37 -18.61 -12.94 -8.88
N ILE A 38 -18.90 -13.78 -7.88
CA ILE A 38 -18.16 -13.86 -6.62
C ILE A 38 -16.68 -14.15 -6.88
N ASN A 39 -16.34 -14.92 -7.91
CA ASN A 39 -14.96 -15.22 -8.25
C ASN A 39 -14.24 -13.97 -8.77
N LEU A 40 -14.94 -13.17 -9.58
CA LEU A 40 -14.42 -11.91 -10.12
C LEU A 40 -14.24 -10.86 -9.01
N TYR A 41 -15.22 -10.76 -8.10
CA TYR A 41 -15.14 -9.92 -6.90
C TYR A 41 -13.91 -10.26 -6.05
N ILE A 42 -13.73 -11.55 -5.73
CA ILE A 42 -12.60 -12.01 -4.91
C ILE A 42 -11.28 -11.72 -5.63
N LEU A 43 -11.22 -11.99 -6.94
CA LEU A 43 -10.02 -11.75 -7.73
C LEU A 43 -9.63 -10.27 -7.72
N GLU A 44 -10.58 -9.36 -7.96
CA GLU A 44 -10.35 -7.91 -7.93
C GLU A 44 -9.93 -7.43 -6.55
N ALA A 45 -10.61 -7.90 -5.49
CA ALA A 45 -10.25 -7.57 -4.12
C ALA A 45 -8.82 -8.03 -3.79
N VAL A 46 -8.44 -9.25 -4.14
CA VAL A 46 -7.09 -9.80 -3.91
C VAL A 46 -6.04 -9.04 -4.73
N LEU A 47 -6.32 -8.72 -5.99
CA LEU A 47 -5.42 -7.92 -6.83
C LEU A 47 -5.21 -6.53 -6.25
N ASN A 48 -6.27 -5.89 -5.76
CA ASN A 48 -6.18 -4.56 -5.17
C ASN A 48 -5.36 -4.60 -3.86
N ILE A 49 -5.69 -5.54 -2.96
CA ILE A 49 -4.97 -5.74 -1.69
C ILE A 49 -3.48 -6.03 -1.94
N SER A 50 -3.17 -6.97 -2.85
CA SER A 50 -1.80 -7.35 -3.15
C SER A 50 -0.99 -6.17 -3.69
N ARG A 51 -1.58 -5.33 -4.55
CA ARG A 51 -0.93 -4.11 -5.07
C ARG A 51 -0.51 -3.18 -3.94
N TYR A 52 -1.38 -2.91 -2.98
CA TYR A 52 -1.09 -2.02 -1.86
C TYR A 52 -0.09 -2.60 -0.89
N VAL A 53 -0.17 -3.91 -0.61
CA VAL A 53 0.81 -4.62 0.22
C VAL A 53 2.20 -4.51 -0.41
N VAL A 54 2.31 -4.77 -1.72
CA VAL A 54 3.57 -4.66 -2.45
C VAL A 54 4.12 -3.23 -2.40
N LEU A 55 3.29 -2.22 -2.68
CA LEU A 55 3.68 -0.81 -2.60
C LEU A 55 4.14 -0.39 -1.20
N SER A 56 3.46 -0.89 -0.17
CA SER A 56 3.83 -0.65 1.23
C SER A 56 5.20 -1.27 1.55
N ILE A 57 5.43 -2.52 1.16
CA ILE A 57 6.73 -3.20 1.35
C ILE A 57 7.86 -2.42 0.65
N PHE A 58 7.68 -2.03 -0.61
CA PHE A 58 8.69 -1.26 -1.33
C PHE A 58 8.98 0.08 -0.66
N SER A 59 7.94 0.81 -0.26
CA SER A 59 8.08 2.09 0.43
C SER A 59 8.78 1.94 1.77
N PHE A 60 8.45 0.89 2.53
CA PHE A 60 9.07 0.61 3.82
C PHE A 60 10.56 0.24 3.68
N VAL A 61 10.91 -0.68 2.78
CA VAL A 61 12.30 -1.11 2.56
C VAL A 61 13.17 0.06 2.08
N LEU A 62 12.67 0.86 1.13
CA LEU A 62 13.36 2.06 0.66
C LEU A 62 13.48 3.11 1.78
N GLY A 63 12.41 3.29 2.56
CA GLY A 63 12.37 4.22 3.67
C GLY A 63 13.39 3.88 4.76
N ILE A 64 13.45 2.61 5.18
CA ILE A 64 14.45 2.13 6.16
C ILE A 64 15.87 2.32 5.61
N LYS A 65 16.10 1.96 4.34
CA LYS A 65 17.41 2.14 3.70
C LYS A 65 17.81 3.61 3.64
N LEU A 66 16.88 4.54 3.44
CA LEU A 66 17.17 5.98 3.36
C LEU A 66 17.18 6.69 4.72
N ALA A 67 16.54 6.15 5.75
CA ALA A 67 16.53 6.73 7.09
C ALA A 67 17.72 6.25 7.94
N PHE A 68 18.07 4.96 7.82
CA PHE A 68 18.98 4.28 8.75
C PHE A 68 20.28 3.78 8.13
N LYS A 69 20.41 3.73 6.79
CA LYS A 69 21.70 3.40 6.17
C LYS A 69 22.59 4.65 6.22
N ASN A 70 23.68 4.58 7.00
CA ASN A 70 24.67 5.65 7.15
C ASN A 70 25.46 5.91 5.86
#